data_AF-A0AAD3D763-F1
#
_entry.id   AF-A0AAD3D763-F1
#
_cell.length_a   1.000
_cell.length_b   1.000
_cell.length_c   1.000
_cell.angle_alpha   90.00
_cell.angle_beta   90.00
_cell.angle_gamma   90.00
#
_symmetry.space_group_name_H-M   'P 1'
#
loop_
_entity.id
_entity.type
_entity.pdbx_description
1 polymer ?
#
loop_
_entity_poly.entity_id
_entity_poly.type
_entity_poly.pdbx_seq_one_letter_code
_entity_poly.pdbx_strand_id
1 'polypeptide(L)'
;MMSLHRKTFLVSILALFLHSTSVAAFSVGKTAQSGLTAFSQSQIEKKSTTSLNLFGGLFGKKEEERDPSVPIRVFEIPCQNVKLGGCRFALGLFLIGQQGTPTKGTWLANQANDGVLDMFHNDNTAMFSVVMTEKSIAVDRYGLEPSLQYQLQESLVLHSLLDEIQSLALEGDEVEAENRLIVFSDPENAVSNARDSLPARAEK
;
A
#
# COMPACT_ATOMS: atom_id res chain seq x y z
N MET A 1 -28.14 -52.89 -14.45
CA MET A 1 -28.91 -52.40 -13.29
C MET A 1 -27.99 -51.48 -12.49
N MET A 2 -27.91 -50.20 -12.88
CA MET A 2 -28.65 -49.07 -12.27
C MET A 2 -28.31 -48.84 -10.79
N SER A 3 -27.51 -47.80 -10.52
CA SER A 3 -27.93 -46.72 -9.61
C SER A 3 -27.06 -45.49 -9.83
N LEU A 4 -27.46 -44.73 -10.85
CA LEU A 4 -27.22 -43.30 -11.00
C LEU A 4 -28.01 -42.63 -9.87
N HIS A 5 -27.42 -41.81 -8.98
CA HIS A 5 -28.09 -40.75 -8.19
C HIS A 5 -27.09 -40.18 -7.15
N ARG A 6 -26.37 -39.12 -7.51
CA ARG A 6 -25.79 -38.10 -6.61
C ARG A 6 -25.08 -37.03 -7.46
N LYS A 7 -25.88 -36.27 -8.21
CA LYS A 7 -25.47 -35.03 -8.91
C LYS A 7 -26.59 -34.02 -8.70
N THR A 8 -26.59 -33.31 -7.58
CA THR A 8 -27.34 -32.05 -7.35
C THR A 8 -27.15 -31.60 -5.90
N PHE A 9 -26.07 -30.86 -5.60
CA PHE A 9 -26.02 -30.09 -4.35
C PHE A 9 -25.02 -28.91 -4.35
N LEU A 10 -24.77 -28.28 -5.50
CA LEU A 10 -23.79 -27.18 -5.58
C LEU A 10 -24.21 -26.08 -6.56
N VAL A 11 -25.46 -25.61 -6.43
CA VAL A 11 -25.94 -24.38 -7.10
C VAL A 11 -26.87 -23.65 -6.13
N SER A 12 -26.33 -22.95 -5.12
CA SER A 12 -27.14 -22.10 -4.20
C SER A 12 -26.36 -20.98 -3.49
N ILE A 13 -25.23 -20.48 -4.00
CA ILE A 13 -24.58 -19.27 -3.45
C ILE A 13 -24.18 -18.32 -4.61
N LEU A 14 -25.16 -17.88 -5.39
CA LEU A 14 -24.98 -16.77 -6.34
C LEU A 14 -26.32 -16.09 -6.64
N ALA A 15 -27.00 -15.60 -5.61
CA ALA A 15 -28.25 -14.84 -5.78
C ALA A 15 -28.55 -13.97 -4.55
N LEU A 16 -27.68 -13.03 -4.22
CA LEU A 16 -27.98 -11.91 -3.32
C LEU A 16 -27.19 -10.68 -3.81
N PHE A 17 -27.87 -9.53 -3.84
CA PHE A 17 -27.44 -8.21 -4.33
C PHE A 17 -27.74 -7.86 -5.79
N LEU A 18 -29.03 -7.90 -6.14
CA LEU A 18 -29.62 -6.93 -7.07
C LEU A 18 -30.93 -6.41 -6.45
N HIS A 19 -31.23 -5.13 -6.71
CA HIS A 19 -32.29 -4.25 -6.15
C HIS A 19 -31.87 -3.55 -4.85
N SER A 20 -32.00 -2.24 -4.67
CA SER A 20 -32.65 -1.16 -5.40
C SER A 20 -32.37 0.10 -4.58
N THR A 21 -31.96 1.22 -5.18
CA THR A 21 -32.48 2.55 -4.80
C THR A 21 -32.21 3.59 -5.88
N SER A 22 -33.34 4.12 -6.34
CA SER A 22 -33.63 5.30 -7.17
C SER A 22 -32.80 6.57 -6.91
N VAL A 23 -32.40 7.17 -8.02
CA VAL A 23 -32.42 8.59 -8.44
C VAL A 23 -32.62 9.69 -7.37
N ALA A 24 -31.71 10.67 -7.36
CA ALA A 24 -32.05 12.07 -7.18
C ALA A 24 -31.18 12.94 -8.11
N ALA A 25 -31.82 13.55 -9.11
CA ALA A 25 -31.22 14.57 -9.96
C ALA A 25 -31.26 15.91 -9.20
N PHE A 26 -30.10 16.54 -9.02
CA PHE A 26 -30.02 17.89 -8.46
C PHE A 26 -29.72 18.89 -9.57
N SER A 27 -30.72 19.70 -9.88
CA SER A 27 -30.63 20.88 -10.74
C SER A 27 -30.25 22.08 -9.88
N VAL A 28 -29.20 22.81 -10.24
CA VAL A 28 -28.89 24.12 -9.66
C VAL A 28 -28.88 25.16 -10.78
N GLY A 29 -29.74 26.14 -10.62
CA GLY A 29 -30.01 27.20 -11.56
C GLY A 29 -28.88 28.23 -11.68
N LYS A 30 -28.89 28.90 -12.84
CA LYS A 30 -28.21 30.17 -13.12
C LYS A 30 -28.77 31.27 -12.22
N THR A 31 -27.93 32.23 -11.79
CA THR A 31 -28.16 33.70 -11.93
C THR A 31 -26.97 34.51 -11.39
N ALA A 32 -26.40 35.30 -12.31
CA ALA A 32 -25.87 36.67 -12.24
C ALA A 32 -24.81 37.17 -11.19
N GLN A 33 -23.80 37.82 -11.80
CA GLN A 33 -23.29 39.18 -11.56
C GLN A 33 -22.31 39.52 -10.42
N SER A 34 -21.22 40.14 -10.89
CA SER A 34 -20.53 41.34 -10.36
C SER A 34 -19.58 41.19 -9.16
N GLY A 35 -18.37 41.77 -9.31
CA GLY A 35 -17.53 42.14 -8.18
C GLY A 35 -16.03 42.01 -8.42
N LEU A 36 -15.43 43.02 -9.07
CA LEU A 36 -14.02 43.35 -8.95
C LEU A 36 -13.64 43.57 -7.47
N THR A 37 -12.52 43.02 -7.00
CA THR A 37 -11.51 43.75 -6.19
C THR A 37 -10.30 42.86 -5.82
N ALA A 38 -9.12 43.33 -6.24
CA ALA A 38 -7.81 43.30 -5.58
C ALA A 38 -7.42 42.11 -4.67
N PHE A 39 -6.46 41.30 -5.12
CA PHE A 39 -5.60 40.51 -4.25
C PHE A 39 -4.14 40.92 -4.48
N SER A 40 -3.59 41.69 -3.54
CA SER A 40 -2.21 42.17 -3.54
C SER A 40 -1.47 41.56 -2.34
N GLN A 41 -0.34 40.93 -2.65
CA GLN A 41 0.82 40.59 -1.79
C GLN A 41 0.63 40.59 -0.28
N SER A 42 0.47 39.41 0.31
CA SER A 42 0.87 39.17 1.70
C SER A 42 2.38 38.94 1.78
N GLN A 43 3.04 39.80 2.56
CA GLN A 43 4.46 39.70 2.86
C GLN A 43 4.74 38.53 3.82
N ILE A 44 5.86 37.86 3.54
CA ILE A 44 6.48 36.83 4.38
C ILE A 44 7.29 37.56 5.47
N GLU A 45 6.81 37.58 6.70
CA GLU A 45 7.62 37.94 7.86
C GLU A 45 8.31 36.69 8.43
N LYS A 46 9.63 36.62 8.22
CA LYS A 46 10.53 35.68 8.91
C LYS A 46 10.74 36.18 10.34
N LYS A 47 10.20 35.48 11.35
CA LYS A 47 10.67 35.60 12.73
C LYS A 47 11.53 34.40 13.09
N SER A 48 12.83 34.64 12.98
CA SER A 48 13.91 33.91 13.62
C SER A 48 13.74 34.01 15.14
N THR A 49 13.52 32.88 15.80
CA THR A 49 13.74 32.73 17.24
C THR A 49 14.47 31.42 17.49
N THR A 50 15.78 31.57 17.54
CA THR A 50 16.74 30.95 18.47
C THR A 50 16.47 29.50 18.88
N SER A 51 17.25 28.63 18.23
CA SER A 51 17.54 27.25 18.59
C SER A 51 17.95 27.08 20.06
N LEU A 52 17.30 26.13 20.74
CA LEU A 52 17.92 25.36 21.83
C LEU A 52 18.44 24.05 21.24
N ASN A 53 19.64 24.14 20.69
CA ASN A 53 20.45 23.01 20.23
C ASN A 53 20.95 22.22 21.46
N LEU A 54 20.17 21.22 21.93
CA LEU A 54 20.59 20.36 23.06
C LEU A 54 20.72 18.86 22.71
N PHE A 55 20.55 18.46 21.44
CA PHE A 55 20.76 17.06 20.99
C PHE A 55 21.70 16.91 19.79
N GLY A 56 22.39 17.98 19.36
CA GLY A 56 23.20 18.03 18.14
C GLY A 56 24.64 17.52 18.28
N GLY A 57 24.87 16.39 18.97
CA GLY A 57 26.21 15.90 19.31
C GLY A 57 26.61 14.50 18.85
N LEU A 58 25.77 13.75 18.11
CA LEU A 58 26.05 12.33 17.83
C LEU A 58 25.91 11.85 16.37
N PHE A 59 25.52 12.70 15.42
CA PHE A 59 25.38 12.28 14.01
C PHE A 59 26.01 13.29 13.05
N GLY A 60 27.35 13.40 13.13
CA GLY A 60 28.15 14.11 12.14
C GLY A 60 28.39 13.27 10.89
N LYS A 61 27.36 13.08 10.06
CA LYS A 61 27.55 12.82 8.63
C LYS A 61 26.88 13.96 7.88
N LYS A 62 27.68 14.62 7.05
CA LYS A 62 27.23 15.66 6.11
C LYS A 62 26.19 15.00 5.21
N GLU A 63 24.91 15.33 5.43
CA GLU A 63 23.82 14.81 4.61
C GLU A 63 24.01 15.35 3.19
N GLU A 64 24.35 14.47 2.27
CA GLU A 64 24.12 14.74 0.86
C GLU A 64 22.62 14.99 0.69
N GLU A 65 22.27 16.09 0.04
CA GLU A 65 20.89 16.51 -0.22
C GLU A 65 20.21 15.44 -1.08
N ARG A 66 19.53 14.50 -0.43
CA ARG A 66 18.81 13.41 -1.11
C ARG A 66 17.51 13.97 -1.69
N ASP A 67 17.24 13.65 -2.95
CA ASP A 67 15.98 13.99 -3.59
C ASP A 67 14.84 13.15 -2.96
N PRO A 68 13.79 13.77 -2.39
CA PRO A 68 12.65 13.05 -1.80
C PRO A 68 11.89 12.18 -2.81
N SER A 69 12.10 12.40 -4.11
CA SER A 69 11.47 11.66 -5.21
C SER A 69 12.16 10.32 -5.49
N VAL A 70 13.37 10.10 -4.96
CA VAL A 70 14.11 8.85 -5.14
C VAL A 70 13.73 7.90 -3.99
N PRO A 71 13.08 6.76 -4.29
CA PRO A 71 12.69 5.83 -3.25
C PRO A 71 13.88 5.08 -2.65
N ILE A 72 13.68 4.61 -1.42
CA ILE A 72 14.54 3.64 -0.75
C ILE A 72 13.85 2.29 -0.82
N ARG A 73 14.48 1.30 -1.44
CA ARG A 73 14.01 -0.08 -1.45
C ARG A 73 14.00 -0.64 -0.03
N VAL A 74 12.82 -1.01 0.47
CA VAL A 74 12.66 -1.66 1.78
C VAL A 74 12.99 -3.14 1.66
N PHE A 75 12.34 -3.83 0.73
CA PHE A 75 12.63 -5.23 0.40
C PHE A 75 12.23 -5.56 -1.03
N GLU A 76 12.79 -6.65 -1.56
CA GLU A 76 12.40 -7.24 -2.84
C GLU A 76 12.31 -8.77 -2.70
N ILE A 77 11.22 -9.33 -3.22
CA ILE A 77 10.97 -10.76 -3.27
C ILE A 77 11.10 -11.21 -4.72
N PRO A 78 12.12 -12.01 -5.06
CA PRO A 78 12.27 -12.57 -6.39
C PRO A 78 11.22 -13.68 -6.64
N CYS A 79 10.57 -13.60 -7.79
CA CYS A 79 9.54 -14.52 -8.25
C CYS A 79 9.92 -15.13 -9.60
N GLN A 80 9.54 -16.39 -9.82
CA GLN A 80 9.59 -17.02 -11.14
C GLN A 80 8.47 -16.48 -12.03
N ASN A 81 7.30 -16.26 -11.46
CA ASN A 81 6.12 -15.76 -12.16
C ASN A 81 5.19 -15.01 -11.20
N VAL A 82 4.64 -13.89 -11.67
CA VAL A 82 3.59 -13.12 -11.00
C VAL A 82 2.47 -12.82 -12.00
N LYS A 83 1.25 -13.30 -11.71
CA LYS A 83 0.06 -12.94 -12.48
C LYS A 83 -0.40 -11.54 -12.10
N LEU A 84 0.21 -10.52 -12.71
CA LEU A 84 0.08 -9.10 -12.35
C LEU A 84 -1.35 -8.65 -12.08
N GLY A 85 -2.31 -8.95 -12.97
CA GLY A 85 -3.70 -8.52 -12.80
C GLY A 85 -4.37 -9.10 -11.55
N GLY A 86 -4.25 -10.41 -11.34
CA GLY A 86 -4.83 -11.09 -10.18
C GLY A 86 -4.12 -10.74 -8.87
N CYS A 87 -2.78 -10.69 -8.90
CA CYS A 87 -1.95 -10.33 -7.76
C CYS A 87 -2.23 -8.88 -7.31
N ARG A 88 -2.25 -7.93 -8.26
CA ARG A 88 -2.59 -6.53 -8.01
C ARG A 88 -3.97 -6.39 -7.38
N PHE A 89 -4.96 -7.09 -7.92
CA PHE A 89 -6.31 -7.03 -7.39
C PHE A 89 -6.38 -7.53 -5.94
N ALA A 90 -5.78 -8.69 -5.66
CA ALA A 90 -5.75 -9.28 -4.31
C ALA A 90 -5.03 -8.36 -3.32
N LEU A 91 -3.79 -7.95 -3.62
CA LEU A 91 -3.01 -7.06 -2.75
C LEU A 91 -3.65 -5.67 -2.63
N GLY A 92 -4.29 -5.18 -3.68
CA GLY A 92 -5.02 -3.91 -3.66
C GLY A 92 -6.21 -3.95 -2.70
N LEU A 93 -6.97 -5.04 -2.68
CA LEU A 93 -8.06 -5.24 -1.70
C LEU A 93 -7.52 -5.34 -0.28
N PHE A 94 -6.42 -6.08 -0.08
CA PHE A 94 -5.74 -6.17 1.21
C PHE A 94 -5.35 -4.78 1.73
N LEU A 95 -4.67 -3.97 0.92
CA LEU A 95 -4.23 -2.62 1.31
C LEU A 95 -5.39 -1.65 1.57
N ILE A 96 -6.48 -1.74 0.82
CA ILE A 96 -7.71 -1.00 1.13
C ILE A 96 -8.25 -1.39 2.51
N GLY A 97 -8.19 -2.68 2.85
CA GLY A 97 -8.54 -3.18 4.19
C GLY A 97 -7.68 -2.58 5.31
N GLN A 98 -6.43 -2.21 5.03
CA GLN A 98 -5.51 -1.62 6.01
C GLN A 98 -5.73 -0.12 6.27
N GLN A 99 -6.57 0.58 5.49
CA GLN A 99 -6.85 2.02 5.68
C GLN A 99 -7.47 2.36 7.06
N GLY A 100 -8.05 1.36 7.72
CA GLY A 100 -8.64 1.47 9.05
C GLY A 100 -7.67 1.25 10.22
N THR A 101 -6.40 0.93 9.96
CA THR A 101 -5.48 0.38 10.97
C THR A 101 -4.30 1.33 11.21
N PRO A 102 -3.98 1.70 12.48
CA PRO A 102 -4.67 1.32 13.71
C PRO A 102 -5.97 2.11 13.93
N THR A 103 -6.14 3.25 13.27
CA THR A 103 -7.37 4.05 13.33
C THR A 103 -7.81 4.46 11.93
N LYS A 104 -9.10 4.76 11.78
CA LYS A 104 -9.70 5.15 10.49
C LYS A 104 -8.97 6.35 9.89
N GLY A 105 -8.53 6.20 8.64
CA GLY A 105 -7.84 7.26 7.90
C GLY A 105 -6.36 7.40 8.27
N THR A 106 -5.77 6.37 8.88
CA THR A 106 -4.30 6.30 9.05
C THR A 106 -3.63 6.20 7.69
N TRP A 107 -4.13 5.29 6.85
CA TRP A 107 -3.60 5.05 5.53
C TRP A 107 -4.61 5.40 4.46
N LEU A 108 -4.11 5.85 3.32
CA LEU A 108 -4.86 6.06 2.10
C LEU A 108 -4.21 5.25 0.98
N ALA A 109 -4.91 4.23 0.49
CA ALA A 109 -4.44 3.44 -0.64
C ALA A 109 -4.79 4.14 -1.96
N ASN A 110 -3.87 4.10 -2.92
CA ASN A 110 -4.08 4.61 -4.27
C ASN A 110 -3.64 3.55 -5.29
N GLN A 111 -4.51 3.29 -6.28
CA GLN A 111 -4.30 2.26 -7.31
C GLN A 111 -4.25 2.87 -8.71
N ALA A 112 -3.68 4.07 -8.86
CA ALA A 112 -3.74 4.82 -10.10
C ALA A 112 -2.93 4.22 -11.27
N ASN A 113 -1.84 3.48 -10.99
CA ASN A 113 -0.90 3.02 -12.02
C ASN A 113 -0.85 1.50 -12.14
N ASP A 114 -0.78 0.96 -13.34
CA ASP A 114 -0.64 -0.49 -13.57
C ASP A 114 0.65 -1.03 -12.92
N GLY A 115 0.50 -2.06 -12.10
CA GLY A 115 1.63 -2.72 -11.40
C GLY A 115 2.12 -2.02 -10.13
N VAL A 116 1.61 -0.84 -9.77
CA VAL A 116 1.99 -0.13 -8.55
C VAL A 116 0.79 0.12 -7.63
N LEU A 117 0.94 -0.15 -6.35
CA LEU A 117 -0.04 0.16 -5.30
C LEU A 117 0.60 1.08 -4.28
N ASP A 118 0.10 2.30 -4.15
CA ASP A 118 0.64 3.30 -3.24
C ASP A 118 -0.14 3.35 -1.93
N MET A 119 0.57 3.58 -0.83
CA MET A 119 0.02 3.75 0.51
C MET A 119 0.57 5.02 1.15
N PHE A 120 -0.29 6.03 1.24
CA PHE A 120 0.02 7.31 1.87
C PHE A 120 -0.35 7.27 3.34
N HIS A 121 0.56 7.71 4.21
CA HIS A 121 0.27 7.88 5.62
C HIS A 121 -0.26 9.29 5.89
N ASN A 122 -1.16 9.41 6.86
CA ASN A 122 -1.91 10.65 7.10
C ASN A 122 -1.09 11.83 7.64
N ASP A 123 0.09 11.58 8.20
CA ASP A 123 1.00 12.62 8.67
C ASP A 123 1.82 13.27 7.54
N ASN A 124 1.73 12.74 6.31
CA ASN A 124 2.44 13.19 5.11
C ASN A 124 3.97 13.19 5.22
N THR A 125 4.54 12.47 6.19
CA THR A 125 6.01 12.39 6.33
C THR A 125 6.65 11.39 5.38
N ALA A 126 5.89 10.35 4.99
CA ALA A 126 6.34 9.31 4.09
C ALA A 126 5.16 8.53 3.47
N MET A 127 5.49 7.74 2.45
CA MET A 127 4.60 6.77 1.82
C MET A 127 5.40 5.55 1.39
N PHE A 128 4.74 4.43 1.18
CA PHE A 128 5.37 3.28 0.51
C PHE A 128 4.57 2.85 -0.71
N SER A 129 5.26 2.28 -1.69
CA SER A 129 4.69 1.75 -2.92
C SER A 129 5.05 0.28 -3.04
N VAL A 130 4.05 -0.55 -3.29
CA VAL A 130 4.23 -1.95 -3.67
C VAL A 130 4.36 -2.00 -5.19
N VAL A 131 5.56 -2.31 -5.67
CA VAL A 131 5.90 -2.39 -7.08
C VAL A 131 5.93 -3.85 -7.50
N MET A 132 5.08 -4.22 -8.45
CA MET A 132 4.96 -5.57 -8.97
C MET A 132 5.44 -5.62 -10.42
N THR A 133 6.32 -6.58 -10.70
CA THR A 133 6.72 -6.97 -12.05
C THR A 133 6.39 -8.44 -12.27
N GLU A 134 6.55 -8.94 -13.49
CA GLU A 134 6.35 -10.37 -13.78
C GLU A 134 7.31 -11.29 -12.99
N LYS A 135 8.41 -10.73 -12.47
CA LYS A 135 9.52 -11.47 -11.83
C LYS A 135 9.84 -11.04 -10.40
N SER A 136 9.19 -10.01 -9.88
CA SER A 136 9.45 -9.60 -8.50
C SER A 136 8.29 -8.80 -7.92
N ILE A 137 8.22 -8.81 -6.59
CA ILE A 137 7.38 -7.92 -5.81
C ILE A 137 8.32 -7.17 -4.87
N ALA A 138 8.31 -5.85 -4.94
CA ALA A 138 9.17 -4.99 -4.15
C ALA A 138 8.35 -3.92 -3.41
N VAL A 139 8.92 -3.43 -2.32
CA VAL A 139 8.37 -2.30 -1.58
C VAL A 139 9.39 -1.17 -1.55
N ASP A 140 8.97 -0.01 -2.02
CA ASP A 140 9.77 1.20 -2.11
C ASP A 140 9.19 2.25 -1.15
N ARG A 141 10.03 2.87 -0.33
CA ARG A 141 9.66 3.94 0.60
C ARG A 141 10.07 5.30 0.05
N TYR A 142 9.17 6.26 0.14
CA TYR A 142 9.42 7.67 -0.18
C TYR A 142 9.31 8.53 1.08
N GLY A 143 10.08 9.62 1.12
CA GLY A 143 10.18 10.53 2.27
C GLY A 143 11.58 10.53 2.87
N LEU A 144 12.11 11.73 3.15
CA LEU A 144 13.48 11.92 3.65
C LEU A 144 13.62 11.59 5.13
N GLU A 145 12.64 12.04 5.92
CA GLU A 145 12.61 11.91 7.37
C GLU A 145 11.23 11.38 7.83
N PRO A 146 10.95 10.08 7.62
CA PRO A 146 9.70 9.50 8.05
C PRO A 146 9.52 9.64 9.57
N SER A 147 8.32 9.98 10.03
CA SER A 147 8.06 10.06 11.46
C SER A 147 8.25 8.70 12.15
N LEU A 148 8.56 8.70 13.44
CA LEU A 148 8.62 7.44 14.20
C LEU A 148 7.27 6.70 14.14
N GLN A 149 6.16 7.43 14.17
CA GLN A 149 4.83 6.85 14.06
C GLN A 149 4.65 6.12 12.72
N TYR A 150 5.03 6.77 11.61
CA TYR A 150 5.03 6.15 10.29
C TYR A 150 5.86 4.87 10.29
N GLN A 151 7.11 4.91 10.77
CA GLN A 151 8.02 3.76 10.72
C GLN A 151 7.46 2.56 11.49
N LEU A 152 6.87 2.80 12.67
CA LEU A 152 6.26 1.74 13.48
C LEU A 152 5.05 1.12 12.77
N GLN A 153 4.18 1.95 12.21
CA GLN A 153 2.95 1.47 11.56
C GLN A 153 3.23 0.83 10.21
N GLU A 154 4.15 1.39 9.42
CA GLU A 154 4.64 0.80 8.18
C GLU A 154 5.16 -0.62 8.45
N SER A 155 5.97 -0.81 9.49
CA SER A 155 6.48 -2.13 9.83
C SER A 155 5.35 -3.14 10.10
N LEU A 156 4.27 -2.73 10.77
CA LEU A 156 3.12 -3.60 11.01
C LEU A 156 2.40 -3.96 9.71
N VAL A 157 2.13 -2.96 8.86
CA VAL A 157 1.46 -3.16 7.57
C VAL A 157 2.29 -4.04 6.65
N LEU A 158 3.62 -3.84 6.60
CA LEU A 158 4.52 -4.63 5.76
C LEU A 158 4.65 -6.07 6.24
N HIS A 159 4.62 -6.33 7.55
CA HIS A 159 4.55 -7.71 8.05
C HIS A 159 3.26 -8.40 7.61
N SER A 160 2.10 -7.74 7.77
CA SER A 160 0.82 -8.30 7.31
C SER A 160 0.76 -8.45 5.79
N LEU A 161 1.39 -7.56 5.03
CA LEU A 161 1.53 -7.68 3.57
C LEU A 161 2.35 -8.92 3.20
N LEU A 162 3.43 -9.21 3.93
CA LEU A 162 4.24 -10.41 3.72
C LEU A 162 3.47 -11.69 4.06
N ASP A 163 2.62 -11.68 5.09
CA ASP A 163 1.69 -12.79 5.38
C ASP A 163 0.71 -13.01 4.22
N GLU A 164 0.10 -11.94 3.69
CA GLU A 164 -0.81 -12.02 2.54
C GLU A 164 -0.11 -12.55 1.29
N ILE A 165 1.09 -12.04 0.97
CA ILE A 165 1.91 -12.52 -0.15
C ILE A 165 2.22 -14.02 0.00
N GLN A 166 2.53 -14.46 1.21
CA GLN A 166 2.78 -15.87 1.49
C GLN A 166 1.53 -16.72 1.30
N SER A 167 0.37 -16.26 1.79
CA SER A 167 -0.93 -16.93 1.58
C SER A 167 -1.23 -17.09 0.09
N LEU A 168 -1.15 -16.00 -0.69
CA LEU A 168 -1.42 -16.01 -2.13
C LEU A 168 -0.46 -16.92 -2.93
N ALA A 169 0.74 -17.16 -2.40
CA ALA A 169 1.74 -18.01 -3.04
C ALA A 169 1.64 -19.47 -2.61
N LEU A 170 1.39 -19.76 -1.33
CA LEU A 170 1.59 -21.09 -0.75
C LEU A 170 0.31 -21.77 -0.25
N GLU A 171 -0.75 -21.04 0.10
CA GLU A 171 -1.97 -21.67 0.58
C GLU A 171 -2.71 -22.41 -0.55
N GLY A 172 -3.43 -23.48 -0.18
CA GLY A 172 -4.16 -24.35 -1.10
C GLY A 172 -3.27 -25.43 -1.72
N ASP A 173 -3.14 -26.57 -1.03
CA ASP A 173 -2.31 -27.71 -1.43
C ASP A 173 -2.71 -28.33 -2.79
N GLU A 174 -3.95 -28.09 -3.24
CA GLU A 174 -4.48 -28.61 -4.50
C GLU A 174 -4.28 -27.68 -5.71
N VAL A 175 -3.62 -26.52 -5.52
CA VAL A 175 -3.39 -25.56 -6.60
C VAL A 175 -2.04 -25.80 -7.27
N GLU A 176 -2.08 -26.24 -8.52
CA GLU A 176 -0.90 -26.36 -9.38
C GLU A 176 -0.14 -25.03 -9.50
N ALA A 177 1.20 -25.09 -9.57
CA ALA A 177 2.06 -23.91 -9.58
C ALA A 177 1.70 -22.90 -10.70
N GLU A 178 1.31 -23.40 -11.88
CA GLU A 178 0.89 -22.59 -13.02
C GLU A 178 -0.40 -21.80 -12.77
N ASN A 179 -1.25 -22.29 -11.86
CA ASN A 179 -2.51 -21.67 -11.49
C ASN A 179 -2.37 -20.63 -10.37
N ARG A 180 -1.27 -20.66 -9.62
CA ARG A 180 -0.97 -19.71 -8.54
C ARG A 180 -0.79 -18.28 -9.06
N LEU A 181 -1.08 -17.30 -8.20
CA LEU A 181 -0.88 -15.88 -8.52
C LEU A 181 0.59 -15.50 -8.44
N ILE A 182 1.32 -16.12 -7.51
CA ILE A 182 2.73 -15.86 -7.22
C ILE A 182 3.45 -17.21 -7.16
N VAL A 183 4.57 -17.32 -7.85
CA VAL A 183 5.49 -18.45 -7.73
C VAL A 183 6.86 -17.88 -7.37
N PHE A 184 7.34 -18.15 -6.15
CA PHE A 184 8.62 -17.65 -5.68
C PHE A 184 9.79 -18.32 -6.39
N SER A 185 10.90 -17.57 -6.55
CA SER A 185 12.17 -18.15 -6.99
C SER A 185 12.73 -19.12 -5.95
N ASP A 186 12.57 -18.78 -4.66
CA ASP A 186 12.95 -19.61 -3.51
C ASP A 186 11.75 -19.73 -2.55
N PRO A 187 10.91 -20.78 -2.67
CA PRO A 187 9.69 -20.93 -1.88
C PRO A 187 9.91 -21.01 -0.36
N GLU A 188 11.08 -21.45 0.09
CA GLU A 188 11.36 -21.68 1.52
C GLU A 188 11.79 -20.38 2.23
N ASN A 189 12.61 -19.56 1.57
CA ASN A 189 13.24 -18.41 2.21
C ASN A 189 12.78 -17.05 1.70
N ALA A 190 12.07 -16.97 0.57
CA ALA A 190 11.69 -15.70 -0.07
C ALA A 190 11.05 -14.70 0.90
N VAL A 191 10.04 -15.14 1.65
CA VAL A 191 9.32 -14.28 2.60
C VAL A 191 10.13 -14.02 3.87
N SER A 192 10.88 -15.03 4.36
CA SER A 192 11.73 -14.86 5.55
C SER A 192 12.81 -13.80 5.32
N ASN A 193 13.52 -13.88 4.19
CA ASN A 193 14.56 -12.92 3.83
C ASN A 193 14.00 -11.48 3.75
N ALA A 194 12.78 -11.31 3.22
CA ALA A 194 12.12 -10.01 3.20
C ALA A 194 11.75 -9.52 4.62
N ARG A 195 11.31 -10.41 5.53
CA ARG A 195 11.03 -10.04 6.93
C ARG A 195 12.28 -9.57 7.67
N ASP A 196 13.42 -10.17 7.40
CA ASP A 196 14.67 -9.84 8.09
C ASP A 196 15.19 -8.45 7.69
N SER A 197 14.81 -7.96 6.51
CA SER A 197 15.12 -6.59 6.07
C SER A 197 14.24 -5.51 6.74
N LEU A 198 13.14 -5.89 7.39
CA LEU A 198 12.26 -4.93 8.05
C LEU A 198 12.89 -4.41 9.35
N PRO A 199 12.79 -3.10 9.63
CA PRO A 199 13.50 -2.46 10.74
C PRO A 199 13.11 -2.98 12.14
N ALA A 200 11.96 -3.65 12.28
CA ALA A 200 11.58 -4.29 13.54
C ALA A 200 12.46 -5.51 13.90
N ARG A 201 13.21 -6.08 12.95
CA ARG A 201 14.02 -7.30 13.12
C ARG A 201 15.47 -7.21 12.63
N ALA A 202 15.90 -6.08 12.08
CA ALA A 202 17.28 -5.92 11.67
C ALA A 202 18.22 -6.09 12.88
N GLU A 203 18.87 -7.25 13.00
CA GLU A 203 19.97 -7.44 13.93
C GLU A 203 21.06 -6.44 13.54
N LYS A 204 21.46 -5.61 14.51
CA LYS A 204 22.53 -4.61 14.34
C LYS A 204 23.90 -5.26 14.28
#